data_AF-A0A5S3YKV3-F1
#
_entry.id   AF-A0A5S3YKV3-F1
#
_cell.length_a   1.000
_cell.length_b   1.000
_cell.length_c   1.000
_cell.angle_alpha   90.00
_cell.angle_beta   90.00
_cell.angle_gamma   90.00
#
_symmetry.space_group_name_H-M   'P 1'
#
loop_
_entity.id
_entity.type
_entity.pdbx_description
1 polymer ?
#
loop_
_entity_poly.entity_id
_entity_poly.type
_entity_poly.pdbx_seq_one_letter_code
_entity_poly.pdbx_strand_id
1 'polypeptide(L)'
;VEYSKPVKARLTSTRVNNNEVQQRVSALTAKDGQRNSEFVARIKKQAQSLNLPLLPTTTIGSFPQTQAIRKARRDYKAGTLSADAYHSQMEAEIRYAVEEQEALNLDVLVHGE
;
A
#
# COMPACT_ATOMS: atom_id res chain seq x y z
N VAL A 1 5.28 29.84 24.55
CA VAL A 1 5.14 28.42 25.00
C VAL A 1 4.77 28.32 26.49
N GLU A 2 5.19 29.26 27.34
CA GLU A 2 4.95 29.21 28.79
C GLU A 2 3.46 29.26 29.23
N TYR A 3 2.55 29.82 28.43
CA TYR A 3 1.16 30.05 28.87
C TYR A 3 0.13 29.05 28.31
N SER A 4 0.52 28.09 27.46
CA SER A 4 -0.42 27.14 26.84
C SER A 4 -0.26 25.72 27.38
N LYS A 5 -1.24 25.28 28.18
CA LYS A 5 -1.29 23.92 28.76
C LYS A 5 -1.26 22.80 27.70
N PRO A 6 -2.01 22.88 26.58
CA PRO A 6 -1.92 21.87 25.51
C PRO A 6 -0.54 21.80 24.86
N VAL A 7 0.13 22.94 24.65
CA VAL A 7 1.48 22.96 24.05
C VAL A 7 2.47 22.29 24.99
N LYS A 8 2.42 22.57 26.29
CA LYS A 8 3.26 21.90 27.30
C LYS A 8 3.03 20.40 27.33
N ALA A 9 1.77 19.96 27.34
CA ALA A 9 1.42 18.54 27.36
C ALA A 9 1.90 17.80 26.11
N ARG A 10 1.89 18.44 24.93
CA ARG A 10 2.40 17.85 23.69
C ARG A 10 3.91 17.62 23.75
N LEU A 11 4.69 18.52 24.35
CA LEU A 11 6.15 18.42 24.39
C LEU A 11 6.66 17.12 25.02
N THR A 12 5.96 16.60 26.03
CA THR A 12 6.33 15.36 26.74
C THR A 12 5.46 14.17 26.38
N SER A 13 4.53 14.31 25.43
CA SER A 13 3.60 13.23 25.08
C SER A 13 4.32 12.10 24.34
N THR A 14 4.12 10.86 24.81
CA THR A 14 4.62 9.64 24.16
C THR A 14 3.99 9.39 22.78
N ARG A 15 2.87 10.07 22.45
CA ARG A 15 2.25 10.00 21.12
C ARG A 15 3.08 10.70 20.04
N VAL A 16 3.86 11.71 20.40
CA VAL A 16 4.71 12.48 19.47
C VAL A 16 6.21 12.29 19.73
N ASN A 17 6.58 11.76 20.90
CA ASN A 17 7.95 11.39 21.26
C ASN A 17 8.05 9.87 21.37
N ASN A 18 8.48 9.23 20.29
CA ASN A 18 8.75 7.80 20.26
C ASN A 18 10.27 7.58 20.13
N ASN A 19 10.89 7.08 21.21
CA ASN A 19 12.35 6.87 21.27
C ASN A 19 12.84 5.87 20.23
N GLU A 20 12.11 4.78 19.97
CA GLU A 20 12.48 3.78 18.97
C GLU A 20 12.48 4.38 17.56
N VAL A 21 11.47 5.19 17.22
CA VAL A 21 11.40 5.90 15.93
C VAL A 21 12.54 6.89 15.81
N GLN A 22 12.83 7.67 16.85
CA GLN A 22 13.93 8.63 16.85
C GLN A 22 15.28 7.94 16.64
N GLN A 23 15.54 6.86 17.39
CA GLN A 23 16.76 6.06 17.25
C GLN A 23 16.89 5.49 15.83
N ARG A 24 15.82 4.91 15.28
CA ARG A 24 15.82 4.38 13.92
C ARG A 24 16.11 5.45 12.87
N VAL A 25 15.49 6.63 12.98
CA VAL A 25 15.72 7.74 12.04
C VAL A 25 17.14 8.28 12.16
N SER A 26 17.67 8.41 13.39
CA SER A 26 19.06 8.86 13.60
C SER A 26 20.11 7.87 13.06
N ALA A 27 19.76 6.59 12.93
CA ALA A 27 20.64 5.56 12.41
C ALA A 27 20.64 5.46 10.86
N LEU A 28 19.79 6.23 10.17
CA LEU A 28 19.74 6.23 8.71
C LEU A 28 21.06 6.73 8.11
N THR A 29 21.49 6.05 7.05
CA THR A 29 22.66 6.38 6.25
C THR A 29 22.25 6.65 4.81
N ALA A 30 23.12 7.27 4.02
CA ALA A 30 22.86 7.46 2.58
C ALA A 30 22.62 6.13 1.83
N LYS A 31 23.17 5.02 2.35
CA LYS A 31 23.02 3.69 1.78
C LYS A 31 21.58 3.17 1.87
N ASP A 32 20.81 3.56 2.88
CA ASP A 32 19.43 3.11 3.07
C ASP A 32 18.49 3.63 1.96
N GLY A 33 18.87 4.72 1.30
CA GLY A 33 18.18 5.24 0.12
C GLY A 33 18.65 4.65 -1.22
N GLN A 34 19.62 3.72 -1.21
CA GLN A 34 20.24 3.18 -2.42
C GLN A 34 19.87 1.70 -2.63
N ARG A 35 19.71 1.30 -3.89
CA ARG A 35 19.55 -0.12 -4.26
C ARG A 35 20.89 -0.84 -4.19
N ASN A 36 20.87 -2.15 -3.92
CA ASN A 36 22.08 -2.98 -3.85
C ASN A 36 22.87 -3.12 -5.17
N SER A 37 22.30 -2.72 -6.30
CA SER A 37 22.94 -2.84 -7.61
C SER A 37 22.35 -1.82 -8.58
N GLU A 38 23.15 -1.38 -9.55
CA GLU A 38 22.75 -0.44 -10.60
C GLU A 38 21.63 -0.99 -11.50
N PHE A 39 20.89 -0.08 -12.16
CA PHE A 39 19.77 -0.43 -13.02
C PHE A 39 20.16 -1.45 -14.11
N VAL A 40 21.31 -1.26 -14.77
CA VAL A 40 21.80 -2.14 -15.85
C VAL A 40 21.97 -3.59 -15.39
N ALA A 41 22.33 -3.82 -14.12
CA ALA A 41 22.41 -5.16 -13.55
C ALA A 41 21.02 -5.72 -13.19
N ARG A 42 20.12 -4.87 -12.68
CA ARG A 42 18.77 -5.28 -12.25
C ARG A 42 17.86 -5.60 -13.44
N ILE A 43 17.90 -4.80 -14.49
CA ILE A 43 17.01 -4.95 -15.65
C ILE A 43 17.19 -6.29 -16.35
N LYS A 44 18.42 -6.82 -16.41
CA LYS A 44 18.72 -8.16 -16.95
C LYS A 44 18.02 -9.27 -16.15
N LYS A 45 18.08 -9.20 -14.81
CA LYS A 45 17.42 -10.17 -13.92
C LYS A 45 15.89 -10.04 -13.98
N GLN A 46 15.38 -8.81 -14.05
CA GLN A 46 13.94 -8.54 -14.13
C GLN A 46 13.36 -9.03 -15.46
N ALA A 47 14.03 -8.79 -16.58
CA ALA A 47 13.60 -9.29 -17.89
C ALA A 47 13.49 -10.82 -17.91
N GLN A 48 14.47 -11.51 -17.32
CA GLN A 48 14.45 -12.98 -17.20
C GLN A 48 13.33 -13.49 -16.28
N SER A 49 13.08 -12.80 -15.16
CA SER A 49 12.11 -13.23 -14.16
C SER A 49 10.66 -12.94 -14.55
N LEU A 50 10.42 -11.83 -15.25
CA LEU A 50 9.06 -11.37 -15.59
C LEU A 50 8.66 -11.77 -17.01
N ASN A 51 9.63 -11.99 -17.90
CA ASN A 51 9.41 -12.42 -19.29
C ASN A 51 8.37 -11.57 -20.05
N LEU A 52 8.42 -10.24 -19.84
CA LEU A 52 7.48 -9.29 -20.42
C LEU A 52 7.73 -9.08 -21.93
N PRO A 53 6.69 -8.78 -22.73
CA PRO A 53 6.86 -8.38 -24.11
C PRO A 53 7.56 -7.02 -24.23
N LEU A 54 7.90 -6.61 -25.46
CA LEU A 54 8.60 -5.35 -25.73
C LEU A 54 7.83 -4.10 -25.25
N LEU A 55 6.50 -4.14 -25.37
CA LEU A 55 5.60 -3.06 -24.96
C LEU A 55 4.62 -3.59 -23.90
N PRO A 56 5.08 -3.81 -22.65
CA PRO A 56 4.21 -4.34 -21.61
C PRO A 56 3.19 -3.30 -21.18
N THR A 57 2.00 -3.79 -20.88
CA THR A 57 0.80 -3.03 -20.50
C THR A 57 0.47 -3.28 -19.04
N THR A 58 0.06 -2.21 -18.34
CA THR A 58 -0.34 -2.26 -16.93
C THR A 58 -1.20 -1.04 -16.61
N THR A 59 -1.81 -1.03 -15.43
CA THR A 59 -2.48 0.14 -14.85
C THR A 59 -1.73 0.60 -13.59
N ILE A 60 -2.19 1.68 -12.94
CA ILE A 60 -1.42 2.35 -11.87
C ILE A 60 -1.82 1.88 -10.46
N GLY A 61 -2.94 1.17 -10.29
CA GLY A 61 -3.36 0.66 -8.97
C GLY A 61 -4.87 0.57 -8.80
N SER A 62 -5.50 1.69 -8.48
CA SER A 62 -6.94 1.75 -8.16
C SER A 62 -7.88 1.42 -9.32
N PHE A 63 -8.99 0.77 -8.97
CA PHE A 63 -10.17 0.60 -9.81
C PHE A 63 -11.40 1.31 -9.21
N PRO A 64 -12.49 1.46 -9.97
CA PRO A 64 -13.69 2.15 -9.49
C PRO A 64 -14.23 1.55 -8.20
N GLN A 65 -14.25 2.37 -7.16
CA GLN A 65 -14.82 1.97 -5.88
C GLN A 65 -16.35 1.98 -5.93
N THR A 66 -16.93 0.80 -6.12
CA THR A 66 -18.38 0.58 -6.29
C THR A 66 -19.18 0.93 -5.04
N GLN A 67 -20.51 1.08 -5.20
CA GLN A 67 -21.42 1.26 -4.06
C GLN A 67 -21.38 0.07 -3.09
N ALA A 68 -21.18 -1.15 -3.61
CA ALA A 68 -21.05 -2.36 -2.82
C ALA A 68 -19.81 -2.30 -1.91
N ILE A 69 -18.64 -1.94 -2.45
CA ILE A 69 -17.40 -1.75 -1.68
C ILE A 69 -17.59 -0.68 -0.59
N ARG A 70 -18.20 0.47 -0.94
CA ARG A 70 -18.46 1.55 0.02
C ARG A 70 -19.40 1.11 1.15
N LYS A 71 -20.44 0.35 0.82
CA LYS A 71 -21.39 -0.23 1.78
C LYS A 71 -20.70 -1.22 2.72
N ALA A 72 -19.95 -2.18 2.18
CA ALA A 72 -19.20 -3.18 2.95
C ALA A 72 -18.25 -2.53 3.95
N ARG A 73 -17.48 -1.53 3.50
CA ARG A 73 -16.55 -0.78 4.36
C ARG A 73 -17.26 -0.01 5.47
N ARG A 74 -18.39 0.62 5.18
CA ARG A 74 -19.20 1.32 6.19
C ARG A 74 -19.73 0.35 7.23
N ASP A 75 -20.30 -0.77 6.80
CA ASP A 75 -20.92 -1.77 7.68
C ASP A 75 -19.87 -2.46 8.55
N TYR A 76 -18.67 -2.73 8.01
CA TYR A 76 -17.52 -3.22 8.79
C TYR A 76 -17.09 -2.21 9.85
N LYS A 77 -16.92 -0.93 9.49
CA LYS A 77 -16.57 0.14 10.46
C LYS A 77 -17.65 0.35 11.53
N ALA A 78 -18.91 0.08 11.20
CA ALA A 78 -20.03 0.15 12.13
C ALA A 78 -20.17 -1.12 13.00
N GLY A 79 -19.39 -2.17 12.75
CA GLY A 79 -19.48 -3.45 13.45
C GLY A 79 -20.68 -4.30 13.07
N THR A 80 -21.42 -3.94 12.02
CA THR A 80 -22.57 -4.69 11.52
C THR A 80 -22.20 -5.76 10.49
N LEU A 81 -20.96 -5.73 10.00
CA LEU A 81 -20.34 -6.76 9.18
C LEU A 81 -19.12 -7.31 9.93
N SER A 82 -19.00 -8.64 10.03
CA SER A 82 -17.83 -9.27 10.65
C SER A 82 -16.56 -9.04 9.82
N ALA A 83 -15.39 -9.16 10.45
CA ALA A 83 -14.11 -9.07 9.75
C ALA A 83 -13.99 -10.13 8.64
N ASP A 84 -14.37 -11.38 8.93
CA ASP A 84 -14.33 -12.47 7.96
C ASP A 84 -15.26 -12.19 6.77
N ALA A 85 -16.47 -11.70 7.01
CA ALA A 85 -17.40 -11.36 5.94
C ALA A 85 -16.90 -10.18 5.10
N TYR A 86 -16.27 -9.18 5.72
CA TYR A 86 -15.65 -8.07 5.00
C TYR A 86 -14.46 -8.55 4.15
N HIS A 87 -13.58 -9.40 4.68
CA HIS A 87 -12.46 -9.97 3.94
C HIS A 87 -12.93 -10.78 2.74
N SER A 88 -13.90 -11.69 2.91
CA SER A 88 -14.44 -12.47 1.79
C SER A 88 -15.05 -11.59 0.69
N GLN A 89 -15.70 -10.49 1.06
CA GLN A 89 -16.22 -9.53 0.07
C GLN A 89 -15.09 -8.81 -0.67
N MET A 90 -14.03 -8.35 0.03
CA MET A 90 -12.90 -7.70 -0.63
C MET A 90 -12.10 -8.66 -1.52
N GLU A 91 -11.94 -9.92 -1.11
CA GLU A 91 -11.33 -10.96 -1.95
C GLU A 91 -12.13 -11.22 -3.24
N ALA A 92 -13.46 -11.14 -3.19
CA ALA A 92 -14.30 -11.26 -4.37
C ALA A 92 -14.12 -10.07 -5.33
N GLU A 93 -13.99 -8.85 -4.81
CA GLU A 93 -13.75 -7.64 -5.62
C GLU A 93 -12.33 -7.66 -6.24
N ILE A 94 -11.32 -8.11 -5.49
CA ILE A 94 -9.95 -8.32 -6.03
C ILE A 94 -9.96 -9.36 -7.13
N ARG A 95 -10.67 -10.48 -6.92
CA ARG A 95 -10.80 -11.55 -7.94
C ARG A 95 -11.42 -11.00 -9.21
N TYR A 96 -12.54 -10.29 -9.10
CA TYR A 96 -13.18 -9.64 -10.24
C TYR A 96 -12.22 -8.68 -10.97
N ALA A 97 -11.50 -7.84 -10.24
CA ALA A 97 -10.52 -6.93 -10.82
C ALA A 97 -9.40 -7.68 -11.59
N VAL A 98 -8.89 -8.78 -11.04
CA VAL A 98 -7.87 -9.62 -11.69
C VAL A 98 -8.44 -10.27 -12.95
N GLU A 99 -9.62 -10.89 -12.88
CA GLU A 99 -10.29 -11.55 -14.01
C GLU A 99 -10.52 -10.58 -15.18
N GLU A 100 -10.97 -9.35 -14.91
CA GLU A 100 -11.16 -8.33 -15.95
C GLU A 100 -9.83 -7.92 -16.62
N GLN A 101 -8.75 -7.79 -15.84
CA GLN A 101 -7.43 -7.45 -16.40
C GLN A 101 -6.83 -8.58 -17.23
N GLU A 102 -7.01 -9.83 -16.79
CA GLU A 102 -6.63 -11.02 -17.56
C GLU A 102 -7.39 -11.09 -18.88
N ALA A 103 -8.71 -10.83 -18.86
CA ALA A 103 -9.54 -10.77 -20.07
C ALA A 103 -9.09 -9.67 -21.05
N LEU A 104 -8.55 -8.56 -20.54
CA LEU A 104 -7.96 -7.49 -21.34
C LEU A 104 -6.52 -7.78 -21.79
N ASN A 105 -5.93 -8.92 -21.40
CA ASN A 105 -4.55 -9.32 -21.66
C ASN A 105 -3.51 -8.30 -21.17
N LEU A 106 -3.70 -7.75 -19.95
CA LEU A 106 -2.66 -6.94 -19.32
C LEU A 106 -1.47 -7.79 -18.86
N ASP A 107 -0.25 -7.24 -18.95
CA ASP A 107 0.98 -7.97 -18.65
C ASP A 107 1.36 -7.95 -17.16
N VAL A 108 1.03 -6.86 -16.46
CA VAL A 108 1.25 -6.71 -15.02
C VAL A 108 -0.03 -6.20 -14.37
N LEU A 109 -0.58 -6.99 -13.45
CA LEU A 109 -1.89 -6.76 -12.84
C LEU A 109 -1.78 -5.97 -11.53
N VAL A 110 -2.86 -5.30 -11.16
CA VAL A 110 -3.06 -4.64 -9.86
C VAL A 110 -4.29 -5.20 -9.17
N HIS A 111 -4.43 -5.02 -7.86
CA HIS A 111 -5.59 -5.54 -7.14
C HIS A 111 -6.79 -4.58 -7.05
N GLY A 112 -6.64 -3.33 -7.50
CA GLY A 112 -7.74 -2.36 -7.56
C GLY A 112 -7.93 -1.44 -6.35
N GLU A 113 -7.09 -1.53 -5.32
CA GLU A 113 -7.19 -0.80 -4.03
C GLU A 113 -8.48 -1.11 -3.23
#